data_AF-A0A6I6MKX2-F1
#
_entry.id   AF-A0A6I6MKX2-F1
#
_cell.length_a   1.000
_cell.length_b   1.000
_cell.length_c   1.000
_cell.angle_alpha   90.00
_cell.angle_beta   90.00
_cell.angle_gamma   90.00
#
_symmetry.space_group_name_H-M   'P 1'
#
loop_
_entity.id
_entity.type
_entity.pdbx_description
1 polymer ?
#
loop_
_entity_poly.entity_id
_entity_poly.type
_entity_poly.pdbx_seq_one_letter_code
_entity_poly.pdbx_strand_id
1 'polypeptide(L)'
;MHDFTAPAPIADLWKSARAVLADALSAFGGPQQIQRTLDRIARSAIRRQLKALEVLVMKLLLIEAAKLPAVTKRAHAAPNGQGRSAHAADPARPETWRVCFQLHIPPEPKDTGPRIRGFGPSRLIRAVVVDANTFANRLAAMRASISNEERDSAAAARLARRFEALRRVFANPAPRARRLKHKLIALKQRAFAAARRIVAHKPPPRQLDPILLDRTRYAAEHAPPAFDTG
;
A
#
# COMPACT_ATOMS: atom_id res chain seq x y z
N MET A 1 -41.06 12.13 18.96
CA MET A 1 -40.09 11.02 19.10
C MET A 1 -39.01 11.22 18.05
N HIS A 2 -37.85 11.73 18.44
CA HIS A 2 -36.69 11.77 17.54
C HIS A 2 -36.02 10.41 17.62
N ASP A 3 -36.08 9.63 16.55
CA ASP A 3 -35.28 8.42 16.41
C ASP A 3 -33.81 8.80 16.55
N PHE A 4 -33.23 8.43 17.69
CA PHE A 4 -31.80 8.53 17.94
C PHE A 4 -31.13 7.46 17.08
N THR A 5 -31.01 7.71 15.78
CA THR A 5 -30.28 6.83 14.88
C THR A 5 -28.83 6.90 15.32
N ALA A 6 -28.37 5.90 16.06
CA ALA A 6 -27.01 5.86 16.57
C ALA A 6 -26.06 6.11 15.38
N PRO A 7 -25.16 7.11 15.47
CA PRO A 7 -24.22 7.40 14.38
C PRO A 7 -23.50 6.10 14.06
N ALA A 8 -23.48 5.70 12.80
CA ALA A 8 -22.80 4.47 12.40
C ALA A 8 -21.28 4.73 12.54
N PRO A 9 -20.63 4.31 13.64
CA PRO A 9 -19.30 4.82 14.01
C PRO A 9 -18.25 4.49 12.94
N ILE A 10 -18.50 3.43 12.17
CA ILE A 10 -17.64 2.97 11.08
C ILE A 10 -17.73 3.92 9.86
N ALA A 11 -18.91 4.47 9.57
CA ALA A 11 -19.08 5.45 8.49
C ALA A 11 -18.28 6.72 8.79
N ASP A 12 -18.30 7.20 10.04
CA ASP A 12 -17.53 8.36 10.48
C ASP A 12 -16.02 8.12 10.42
N LEU A 13 -15.57 6.90 10.75
CA LEU A 13 -14.17 6.52 10.56
C LEU A 13 -13.75 6.52 9.09
N TRP A 14 -14.60 6.05 8.18
CA TRP A 14 -14.35 6.14 6.73
C TRP A 14 -14.33 7.60 6.26
N LYS A 15 -15.25 8.44 6.74
CA LYS A 15 -15.29 9.87 6.44
C LYS A 15 -14.01 10.57 6.89
N SER A 16 -13.59 10.34 8.13
CA SER A 16 -12.32 10.84 8.67
C SER A 16 -11.12 10.37 7.85
N ALA A 17 -11.07 9.09 7.50
CA ALA A 17 -9.98 8.54 6.69
C ALA A 17 -9.93 9.13 5.27
N ARG A 18 -11.09 9.44 4.67
CA ARG A 18 -11.19 10.16 3.39
C ARG A 18 -10.69 11.60 3.51
N ALA A 19 -11.00 12.29 4.59
CA ALA A 19 -10.49 13.64 4.86
C ALA A 19 -8.95 13.63 4.90
N VAL A 20 -8.33 12.71 5.64
CA VAL A 20 -6.86 12.62 5.68
C VAL A 20 -6.24 12.29 4.31
N LEU A 21 -6.93 11.51 3.47
CA LEU A 21 -6.48 11.30 2.08
C LEU A 21 -6.59 12.58 1.25
N ALA A 22 -7.68 13.33 1.39
CA ALA A 22 -7.89 14.61 0.71
C ALA A 22 -6.82 15.63 1.12
N ASP A 23 -6.50 15.72 2.41
CA ASP A 23 -5.40 16.56 2.91
C ASP A 23 -4.06 16.15 2.27
N ALA A 24 -3.81 14.83 2.14
CA ALA A 24 -2.60 14.34 1.48
C ALA A 24 -2.58 14.69 -0.02
N LEU A 25 -3.72 14.64 -0.70
CA LEU A 25 -3.85 15.06 -2.11
C LEU A 25 -3.61 16.55 -2.27
N SER A 26 -4.13 17.37 -1.36
CA SER A 26 -3.91 18.82 -1.38
C SER A 26 -2.44 19.16 -1.12
N ALA A 27 -1.79 18.49 -0.15
CA ALA A 27 -0.40 18.77 0.23
C ALA A 27 0.64 18.30 -0.80
N PHE A 28 0.40 17.17 -1.48
CA PHE A 28 1.40 16.56 -2.38
C PHE A 28 0.98 16.52 -3.85
N GLY A 29 -0.24 16.94 -4.16
CA GLY A 29 -0.86 16.79 -5.47
C GLY A 29 -1.36 15.37 -5.76
N GLY A 30 -1.84 15.19 -6.98
CA GLY A 30 -2.30 13.88 -7.48
C GLY A 30 -1.15 12.88 -7.69
N PRO A 31 -1.46 11.60 -7.98
CA PRO A 31 -0.46 10.57 -8.27
C PRO A 31 0.54 10.97 -9.37
N GLN A 32 0.12 11.73 -10.38
CA GLN A 32 0.98 12.22 -11.45
C GLN A 32 2.01 13.22 -10.94
N GLN A 33 1.59 14.14 -10.05
CA GLN A 33 2.48 15.12 -9.44
C GLN A 33 3.52 14.45 -8.53
N ILE A 34 3.07 13.47 -7.74
CA ILE A 34 3.93 12.62 -6.90
C ILE A 34 4.99 11.91 -7.75
N GLN A 35 4.65 11.43 -8.95
CA GLN A 35 5.61 10.76 -9.82
C GLN A 35 6.67 11.72 -10.39
N ARG A 36 6.30 12.97 -10.67
CA ARG A 36 7.19 13.95 -11.34
C ARG A 36 8.09 14.74 -10.39
N THR A 37 7.62 15.07 -9.19
CA THR A 37 8.07 16.30 -8.51
C THR A 37 8.71 16.07 -7.14
N LEU A 38 8.84 14.82 -6.69
CA LEU A 38 9.20 14.59 -5.30
C LEU A 38 10.70 14.50 -5.07
N ASP A 39 11.23 15.52 -4.40
CA ASP A 39 12.52 15.47 -3.73
C ASP A 39 12.59 14.28 -2.74
N ARG A 40 13.80 13.93 -2.30
CA ARG A 40 14.00 12.78 -1.40
C ARG A 40 13.29 12.95 -0.04
N ILE A 41 13.19 14.17 0.46
CA ILE A 41 12.62 14.50 1.78
C ILE A 41 11.10 14.33 1.75
N ALA A 42 10.42 14.94 0.78
CA ALA A 42 8.99 14.82 0.53
C ALA A 42 8.60 13.36 0.29
N ARG A 43 9.40 12.58 -0.47
CA ARG A 43 9.15 11.13 -0.62
C ARG A 43 9.15 10.37 0.70
N SER A 44 10.04 10.70 1.62
CA SER A 44 10.09 10.07 2.95
C SER A 44 8.84 10.39 3.76
N ALA A 45 8.40 11.65 3.75
CA ALA A 45 7.19 12.07 4.45
C ALA A 45 5.91 11.46 3.87
N ILE A 46 5.75 11.51 2.54
CA ILE A 46 4.64 10.86 1.83
C ILE A 46 4.61 9.38 2.15
N ARG A 47 5.75 8.70 2.13
CA ARG A 47 5.84 7.28 2.47
C ARG A 47 5.34 7.00 3.89
N ARG A 48 5.71 7.84 4.87
CA ARG A 48 5.26 7.72 6.27
C ARG A 48 3.75 7.94 6.38
N GLN A 49 3.21 9.01 5.78
CA GLN A 49 1.78 9.32 5.79
C GLN A 49 0.95 8.25 5.07
N LEU A 50 1.39 7.80 3.89
CA LEU A 50 0.76 6.70 3.17
C LEU A 50 0.76 5.42 4.00
N LYS A 51 1.85 5.10 4.68
CA LYS A 51 1.90 3.92 5.54
C LYS A 51 0.88 4.03 6.67
N ALA A 52 0.74 5.19 7.31
CA ALA A 52 -0.29 5.39 8.34
C ALA A 52 -1.71 5.19 7.79
N LEU A 53 -2.01 5.75 6.61
CA LEU A 53 -3.28 5.57 5.91
C LEU A 53 -3.56 4.12 5.55
N GLU A 54 -2.57 3.41 5.01
CA GLU A 54 -2.69 1.99 4.67
C GLU A 54 -3.03 1.14 5.90
N VAL A 55 -2.43 1.44 7.06
CA VAL A 55 -2.74 0.74 8.31
C VAL A 55 -4.17 1.03 8.75
N LEU A 56 -4.60 2.29 8.72
CA LEU A 56 -5.98 2.67 9.04
C LEU A 56 -6.99 1.98 8.13
N VAL A 57 -6.78 2.05 6.81
CA VAL A 57 -7.61 1.39 5.81
C VAL A 57 -7.65 -0.12 6.01
N MET A 58 -6.52 -0.76 6.35
CA MET A 58 -6.50 -2.19 6.65
C MET A 58 -7.41 -2.53 7.84
N LYS A 59 -7.41 -1.72 8.91
CA LYS A 59 -8.28 -1.92 10.07
C LYS A 59 -9.76 -1.74 9.70
N LEU A 60 -10.09 -0.72 8.92
CA LEU A 60 -11.46 -0.52 8.42
C LEU A 60 -11.92 -1.67 7.52
N LEU A 61 -11.06 -2.15 6.62
CA LEU A 61 -11.33 -3.31 5.78
C LEU A 61 -11.52 -4.58 6.61
N LEU A 62 -10.83 -4.74 7.74
CA LEU A 62 -11.01 -5.87 8.64
C LEU A 62 -12.41 -5.84 9.28
N ILE A 63 -12.87 -4.68 9.73
CA ILE A 63 -14.23 -4.49 10.27
C ILE A 63 -15.28 -4.80 9.20
N GLU A 64 -15.12 -4.26 7.98
CA GLU A 64 -16.03 -4.54 6.87
C GLU A 64 -16.01 -6.03 6.47
N ALA A 65 -14.83 -6.67 6.49
CA ALA A 65 -14.71 -8.09 6.21
C ALA A 65 -15.43 -8.96 7.25
N ALA A 66 -15.47 -8.54 8.51
CA ALA A 66 -16.17 -9.23 9.59
C ALA A 66 -17.70 -9.21 9.42
N LYS A 67 -18.26 -8.13 8.84
CA LYS A 67 -19.70 -7.99 8.56
C LYS A 67 -20.20 -8.86 7.41
N LEU A 68 -19.32 -9.27 6.49
CA LEU A 68 -19.72 -10.06 5.33
C LEU A 68 -20.27 -11.42 5.79
N PRO A 69 -21.25 -12.02 5.08
CA PRO A 69 -21.72 -13.37 5.37
C PRO A 69 -20.62 -14.41 5.15
N ALA A 70 -20.71 -15.56 5.83
CA ALA A 70 -19.78 -16.66 5.62
C ALA A 70 -19.66 -17.00 4.12
N VAL A 71 -18.44 -17.27 3.67
CA VAL A 71 -18.19 -17.56 2.27
C VAL A 71 -18.66 -18.97 2.01
N THR A 72 -19.76 -19.12 1.27
CA THR A 72 -20.16 -20.42 0.72
C THR A 72 -19.05 -20.89 -0.21
N LYS A 73 -18.66 -22.17 -0.11
CA LYS A 73 -17.62 -22.77 -0.96
C LYS A 73 -18.01 -22.55 -2.42
N ARG A 74 -17.37 -21.60 -3.08
CA ARG A 74 -17.59 -21.38 -4.51
C ARG A 74 -16.87 -22.51 -5.25
N ALA A 75 -17.56 -23.17 -6.17
CA ALA A 75 -16.93 -24.09 -7.10
C ALA A 75 -15.71 -23.38 -7.73
N HIS A 76 -14.57 -24.05 -7.74
CA HIS A 76 -13.35 -23.52 -8.35
C HIS A 76 -13.59 -23.37 -9.86
N ALA A 77 -14.04 -22.21 -10.29
CA ALA A 77 -14.08 -21.87 -11.70
C ALA A 77 -12.62 -21.88 -12.20
N ALA A 78 -12.35 -22.69 -13.23
CA ALA A 78 -11.07 -22.72 -13.88
C ALA A 78 -10.67 -21.28 -14.25
N PRO A 79 -9.41 -20.86 -14.03
CA PRO A 79 -8.98 -19.54 -14.43
C PRO A 79 -9.10 -19.44 -15.94
N ASN A 80 -10.10 -18.71 -16.44
CA ASN A 80 -10.19 -18.39 -17.86
C ASN A 80 -8.93 -17.61 -18.24
N GLY A 81 -8.00 -18.31 -18.89
CA GLY A 81 -6.71 -17.83 -19.35
C GLY A 81 -6.81 -16.88 -20.54
N GLN A 82 -7.88 -16.08 -20.62
CA GLN A 82 -7.98 -15.04 -21.64
C GLN A 82 -6.84 -14.04 -21.41
N GLY A 83 -5.88 -14.09 -22.34
CA GLY A 83 -4.65 -13.33 -22.35
C GLY A 83 -4.95 -11.87 -22.05
N ARG A 84 -4.60 -11.43 -20.84
CA ARG A 84 -4.69 -10.02 -20.48
C ARG A 84 -3.61 -9.31 -21.29
N SER A 85 -4.00 -8.73 -22.42
CA SER A 85 -3.12 -7.88 -23.21
C SER A 85 -2.42 -6.91 -22.27
N ALA A 86 -1.09 -6.81 -22.36
CA ALA A 86 -0.32 -5.88 -21.56
C ALA A 86 -0.54 -4.48 -22.12
N HIS A 87 -1.74 -3.90 -21.93
CA HIS A 87 -1.92 -2.48 -22.17
C HIS A 87 -0.91 -1.74 -21.30
N ALA A 88 0.02 -1.05 -21.96
CA ALA A 88 0.95 -0.14 -21.33
C ALA A 88 0.11 0.89 -20.55
N ALA A 89 0.40 1.03 -19.26
CA ALA A 89 -0.32 1.98 -18.42
C ALA A 89 0.09 3.39 -18.85
N ASP A 90 -0.87 4.21 -19.26
CA ASP A 90 -0.63 5.61 -19.61
C ASP A 90 -0.23 6.38 -18.34
N PRO A 91 1.00 6.94 -18.26
CA PRO A 91 1.45 7.68 -17.09
C PRO A 91 0.65 8.97 -16.82
N ALA A 92 -0.07 9.52 -17.80
CA ALA A 92 -0.93 10.70 -17.61
C ALA A 92 -2.27 10.36 -16.93
N ARG A 93 -2.74 9.11 -17.10
CA ARG A 93 -4.06 8.63 -16.69
C ARG A 93 -3.98 7.58 -15.58
N PRO A 94 -3.86 7.97 -14.30
CA PRO A 94 -3.64 7.06 -13.17
C PRO A 94 -4.77 6.04 -12.96
N GLU A 95 -5.98 6.34 -13.42
CA GLU A 95 -7.11 5.42 -13.47
C GLU A 95 -6.86 4.20 -14.36
N THR A 96 -6.01 4.32 -15.39
CA THR A 96 -5.62 3.19 -16.25
C THR A 96 -4.51 2.33 -15.64
N TRP A 97 -3.84 2.82 -14.59
CA TRP A 97 -2.75 2.10 -13.97
C TRP A 97 -3.22 0.79 -13.35
N ARG A 98 -2.39 -0.25 -13.50
CA ARG A 98 -2.60 -1.55 -12.85
C ARG A 98 -2.17 -1.49 -11.40
N VAL A 99 -3.00 -0.90 -10.56
CA VAL A 99 -2.73 -0.82 -9.12
C VAL A 99 -3.63 -1.74 -8.31
N CYS A 100 -3.04 -2.32 -7.28
CA CYS A 100 -3.77 -3.13 -6.32
C CYS A 100 -3.33 -2.73 -4.92
N PHE A 101 -4.28 -2.39 -4.07
CA PHE A 101 -4.02 -2.24 -2.64
C PHE A 101 -3.48 -3.56 -2.08
N GLN A 102 -2.28 -3.51 -1.53
CA GLN A 102 -1.63 -4.69 -0.99
C GLN A 102 -2.22 -4.97 0.39
N LEU A 103 -2.99 -6.06 0.48
CA LEU A 103 -3.47 -6.59 1.76
C LEU A 103 -2.28 -7.23 2.51
N HIS A 104 -1.46 -6.39 3.16
CA HIS A 104 -0.35 -6.77 4.02
C HIS A 104 -0.85 -7.21 5.39
N ILE A 105 -0.82 -8.52 5.62
CA ILE A 105 -0.98 -9.09 6.97
C ILE A 105 0.41 -9.06 7.60
N PRO A 106 0.61 -8.37 8.74
CA PRO A 106 1.92 -8.32 9.39
C PRO A 106 2.44 -9.75 9.63
N PRO A 107 3.73 -10.01 9.38
CA PRO A 107 4.30 -11.34 9.58
C PRO A 107 4.15 -11.78 11.04
N GLU A 108 4.19 -13.07 11.28
CA GLU A 108 4.14 -13.60 12.65
C GLU A 108 5.44 -13.16 13.32
N PRO A 109 5.41 -12.63 14.56
CA PRO A 109 6.66 -12.48 15.31
C PRO A 109 7.29 -13.86 15.30
N LYS A 110 8.45 -13.96 14.65
CA LYS A 110 9.17 -15.23 14.64
C LYS A 110 9.60 -15.41 16.08
N ASP A 111 9.12 -16.47 16.74
CA ASP A 111 9.66 -16.88 18.03
C ASP A 111 11.18 -16.85 17.87
N THR A 112 11.82 -15.96 18.61
CA THR A 112 13.26 -15.68 18.56
C THR A 112 14.04 -16.84 19.17
N GLY A 113 13.52 -18.06 19.10
CA GLY A 113 14.29 -19.26 19.33
C GLY A 113 15.48 -19.30 18.37
N PRO A 114 16.61 -19.87 18.80
CA PRO A 114 17.77 -20.04 17.94
C PRO A 114 17.31 -20.74 16.67
N ARG A 115 17.35 -20.01 15.55
CA ARG A 115 17.13 -20.60 14.25
C ARG A 115 18.27 -21.58 14.02
N ILE A 116 18.05 -22.83 14.37
CA ILE A 116 18.71 -23.93 13.69
C ILE A 116 18.26 -23.73 12.24
N ARG A 117 19.12 -23.11 11.43
CA ARG A 117 18.94 -23.04 9.99
C ARG A 117 19.03 -24.47 9.54
N GLY A 118 17.91 -25.19 9.58
CA GLY A 118 17.76 -26.46 8.89
C GLY A 118 18.05 -26.14 7.44
N PHE A 119 19.28 -26.41 7.02
CA PHE A 119 19.69 -26.43 5.65
C PHE A 119 18.91 -27.58 5.02
N GLY A 120 17.65 -27.32 4.66
CA GLY A 120 16.87 -28.26 3.89
C GLY A 120 17.63 -28.59 2.60
N PRO A 121 17.68 -29.87 2.18
CA PRO A 121 18.53 -30.34 1.08
C PRO A 121 18.31 -29.61 -0.26
N SER A 122 17.20 -28.87 -0.41
CA SER A 122 16.89 -28.03 -1.59
C SER A 122 17.86 -26.86 -1.83
N ARG A 123 18.52 -26.30 -0.80
CA ARG A 123 19.46 -25.17 -0.99
C ARG A 123 20.86 -25.62 -1.36
N LEU A 124 21.28 -26.81 -0.93
CA LEU A 124 22.55 -27.40 -1.33
C LEU A 124 22.55 -27.70 -2.83
N ILE A 125 21.44 -28.21 -3.37
CA ILE A 125 21.33 -28.53 -4.81
C ILE A 125 21.35 -27.27 -5.69
N ARG A 126 20.82 -26.12 -5.23
CA ARG A 126 20.93 -24.84 -5.98
C ARG A 126 22.27 -24.13 -5.80
N ALA A 127 22.97 -24.34 -4.69
CA ALA A 127 24.30 -23.78 -4.47
C ALA A 127 25.37 -24.46 -5.34
N VAL A 128 25.14 -25.71 -5.77
CA VAL A 128 26.04 -26.45 -6.66
C VAL A 128 25.93 -26.02 -8.12
N VAL A 129 24.76 -25.53 -8.58
CA VAL A 129 24.52 -25.26 -10.02
C VAL A 129 24.74 -23.79 -10.42
N VAL A 130 24.65 -22.86 -9.48
CA VAL A 130 25.05 -21.46 -9.70
C VAL A 130 25.73 -21.00 -8.42
N ASP A 131 27.03 -20.73 -8.50
CA ASP A 131 27.79 -20.15 -7.41
C ASP A 131 27.01 -18.93 -6.87
N ALA A 132 26.54 -19.04 -5.63
CA ALA A 132 25.67 -18.04 -5.02
C ALA A 132 26.34 -16.66 -5.00
N ASN A 133 27.67 -16.63 -4.95
CA ASN A 133 28.47 -15.41 -5.07
C ASN A 133 28.35 -14.79 -6.45
N THR A 134 28.36 -15.59 -7.51
CA THR A 134 28.22 -15.10 -8.89
C THR A 134 26.85 -14.46 -9.13
N PHE A 135 25.77 -15.06 -8.64
CA PHE A 135 24.43 -14.47 -8.76
C PHE A 135 24.27 -13.20 -7.91
N ALA A 136 24.78 -13.19 -6.68
CA ALA A 136 24.75 -12.02 -5.81
C ALA A 136 25.58 -10.86 -6.40
N ASN A 137 26.77 -11.14 -6.93
CA ASN A 137 27.63 -10.16 -7.59
C ASN A 137 26.97 -9.60 -8.86
N ARG A 138 26.31 -10.44 -9.66
CA ARG A 138 25.56 -9.99 -10.85
C ARG A 138 24.40 -9.07 -10.48
N LEU A 139 23.64 -9.40 -9.43
CA LEU A 139 22.57 -8.54 -8.90
C LEU A 139 23.11 -7.23 -8.32
N ALA A 140 24.26 -7.26 -7.65
CA ALA A 140 24.91 -6.07 -7.12
C ALA A 140 25.40 -5.16 -8.26
N ALA A 141 26.03 -5.73 -9.29
CA ALA A 141 26.47 -5.01 -10.49
C ALA A 141 25.29 -4.40 -11.25
N MET A 142 24.21 -5.16 -11.47
CA MET A 142 22.97 -4.62 -12.08
C MET A 142 22.31 -3.54 -11.23
N ARG A 143 22.45 -3.56 -9.90
CA ARG A 143 21.97 -2.47 -9.05
C ARG A 143 22.87 -1.25 -9.15
N ALA A 144 24.19 -1.45 -9.18
CA ALA A 144 25.18 -0.40 -9.32
C ALA A 144 25.02 0.35 -10.66
N SER A 145 24.60 -0.32 -11.73
CA SER A 145 24.38 0.28 -13.05
C SER A 145 23.13 1.18 -13.13
N ILE A 146 22.15 1.02 -12.24
CA ILE A 146 20.96 1.89 -12.22
C ILE A 146 21.34 3.22 -11.57
N SER A 147 21.15 4.31 -12.30
CA SER A 147 21.48 5.65 -11.81
C SER A 147 20.66 5.99 -10.56
N ASN A 148 21.16 6.88 -9.70
CA ASN A 148 20.40 7.31 -8.53
C ASN A 148 19.06 7.97 -8.93
N GLU A 149 19.03 8.67 -10.05
CA GLU A 149 17.83 9.28 -10.62
C GLU A 149 16.79 8.24 -11.04
N GLU A 150 17.20 7.16 -11.71
CA GLU A 150 16.31 6.06 -12.10
C GLU A 150 15.71 5.36 -10.86
N ARG A 151 16.52 5.12 -9.83
CA ARG A 151 16.04 4.56 -8.55
C ARG A 151 15.02 5.50 -7.91
N ASP A 152 15.27 6.80 -8.01
CA ASP A 152 14.46 7.83 -7.40
C ASP A 152 13.11 8.00 -8.09
N SER A 153 13.12 8.04 -9.41
CA SER A 153 11.93 8.01 -10.28
C SER A 153 11.12 6.73 -10.03
N ALA A 154 11.77 5.56 -9.96
CA ALA A 154 11.09 4.31 -9.64
C ALA A 154 10.47 4.33 -8.24
N ALA A 155 11.11 4.97 -7.26
CA ALA A 155 10.55 5.13 -5.92
C ALA A 155 9.34 6.07 -5.90
N ALA A 156 9.39 7.18 -6.64
CA ALA A 156 8.27 8.11 -6.81
C ALA A 156 7.07 7.41 -7.48
N ALA A 157 7.31 6.69 -8.57
CA ALA A 157 6.29 5.91 -9.27
C ALA A 157 5.64 4.84 -8.35
N ARG A 158 6.42 4.18 -7.47
CA ARG A 158 5.86 3.25 -6.47
C ARG A 158 4.94 3.96 -5.47
N LEU A 159 5.29 5.16 -5.03
CA LEU A 159 4.45 5.94 -4.12
C LEU A 159 3.15 6.39 -4.81
N ALA A 160 3.24 6.91 -6.03
CA ALA A 160 2.10 7.30 -6.85
C ALA A 160 1.11 6.15 -7.03
N ARG A 161 1.60 4.96 -7.37
CA ARG A 161 0.76 3.75 -7.50
C ARG A 161 0.10 3.33 -6.19
N ARG A 162 0.78 3.46 -5.06
CA ARG A 162 0.20 3.18 -3.72
C ARG A 162 -0.90 4.19 -3.39
N PHE A 163 -0.68 5.46 -3.71
CA PHE A 163 -1.65 6.53 -3.54
C PHE A 163 -2.93 6.25 -4.35
N GLU A 164 -2.78 5.96 -5.64
CA GLU A 164 -3.91 5.60 -6.51
C GLU A 164 -4.63 4.34 -6.05
N ALA A 165 -3.88 3.33 -5.56
CA ALA A 165 -4.49 2.14 -4.99
C ALA A 165 -5.40 2.44 -3.80
N LEU A 166 -4.96 3.33 -2.89
CA LEU A 166 -5.76 3.80 -1.76
C LEU A 166 -7.00 4.55 -2.22
N ARG A 167 -6.86 5.49 -3.16
CA ARG A 167 -7.99 6.24 -3.73
C ARG A 167 -9.10 5.29 -4.22
N ARG A 168 -8.71 4.23 -4.94
CA ARG A 168 -9.66 3.20 -5.40
C ARG A 168 -10.29 2.40 -4.25
N VAL A 169 -9.57 2.14 -3.15
CA VAL A 169 -10.17 1.49 -1.97
C VAL A 169 -11.21 2.38 -1.32
N PHE A 170 -10.94 3.68 -1.16
CA PHE A 170 -11.88 4.61 -0.57
C PHE A 170 -13.14 4.81 -1.41
N ALA A 171 -13.00 4.78 -2.74
CA ALA A 171 -14.12 4.82 -3.67
C ALA A 171 -14.98 3.55 -3.60
N ASN A 172 -14.35 2.37 -3.50
CA ASN A 172 -15.05 1.10 -3.42
C ASN A 172 -14.32 0.08 -2.52
N PRO A 173 -14.64 0.05 -1.21
CA PRO A 173 -13.94 -0.83 -0.26
C PRO A 173 -14.39 -2.29 -0.34
N ALA A 174 -15.62 -2.55 -0.82
CA ALA A 174 -16.25 -3.88 -0.74
C ALA A 174 -15.45 -5.01 -1.42
N PRO A 175 -14.89 -4.86 -2.64
CA PRO A 175 -14.05 -5.88 -3.25
C PRO A 175 -12.79 -6.19 -2.44
N ARG A 176 -12.23 -5.21 -1.73
CA ARG A 176 -11.03 -5.40 -0.91
C ARG A 176 -11.36 -6.08 0.41
N ALA A 177 -12.48 -5.74 1.04
CA ALA A 177 -12.98 -6.43 2.23
C ALA A 177 -13.26 -7.91 1.94
N ARG A 178 -13.92 -8.23 0.80
CA ARG A 178 -14.14 -9.63 0.35
C ARG A 178 -12.82 -10.39 0.15
N ARG A 179 -11.84 -9.76 -0.51
CA ARG A 179 -10.51 -10.38 -0.70
C ARG A 179 -9.79 -10.60 0.63
N LEU A 180 -9.90 -9.67 1.58
CA LEU A 180 -9.32 -9.83 2.92
C LEU A 180 -10.00 -10.98 3.67
N LYS A 181 -11.33 -11.08 3.62
CA LYS A 181 -12.08 -12.20 4.19
C LYS A 181 -11.59 -13.54 3.63
N HIS A 182 -11.48 -13.67 2.31
CA HIS A 182 -10.96 -14.91 1.69
C HIS A 182 -9.54 -15.24 2.16
N LYS A 183 -8.66 -14.23 2.26
CA LYS A 183 -7.31 -14.45 2.81
C LYS A 183 -7.35 -14.93 4.26
N LEU A 184 -8.21 -14.36 5.11
CA LEU A 184 -8.34 -14.77 6.51
C LEU A 184 -8.89 -16.20 6.62
N ILE A 185 -9.91 -16.57 5.83
CA ILE A 185 -10.43 -17.93 5.79
C ILE A 185 -9.36 -18.94 5.35
N ALA A 186 -8.55 -18.59 4.35
CA ALA A 186 -7.45 -19.43 3.88
C ALA A 186 -6.37 -19.67 4.97
N LEU A 187 -6.25 -18.79 5.96
CA LEU A 187 -5.33 -18.95 7.11
C LEU A 187 -5.87 -19.89 8.20
N LYS A 188 -7.13 -20.33 8.12
CA LYS A 188 -7.78 -21.25 9.08
C LYS A 188 -7.58 -20.79 10.53
N GLN A 189 -6.96 -21.63 11.38
CA GLN A 189 -6.69 -21.37 12.80
C GLN A 189 -5.85 -20.11 13.04
N ARG A 190 -5.04 -19.67 12.07
CA ARG A 190 -4.20 -18.46 12.18
C ARG A 190 -4.93 -17.16 11.85
N ALA A 191 -6.20 -17.23 11.42
CA ALA A 191 -6.98 -16.07 11.02
C ALA A 191 -7.13 -15.04 12.16
N PHE A 192 -7.44 -15.51 13.37
CA PHE A 192 -7.62 -14.66 14.53
C PHE A 192 -6.31 -13.97 14.94
N ALA A 193 -5.20 -14.71 14.97
CA ALA A 193 -3.88 -14.15 15.22
C ALA A 193 -3.46 -13.13 14.14
N ALA A 194 -3.81 -13.36 12.88
CA ALA A 194 -3.61 -12.40 11.79
C ALA A 194 -4.44 -11.12 11.98
N ALA A 195 -5.73 -11.25 12.34
CA ALA A 195 -6.61 -10.12 12.63
C ALA A 195 -6.09 -9.29 13.82
N ARG A 196 -5.71 -9.94 14.92
CA ARG A 196 -5.10 -9.27 16.09
C ARG A 196 -3.85 -8.49 15.71
N ARG A 197 -2.97 -9.05 14.87
CA ARG A 197 -1.78 -8.34 14.37
C ARG A 197 -2.12 -7.12 13.54
N ILE A 198 -3.15 -7.19 12.68
CA ILE A 198 -3.63 -6.02 11.93
C ILE A 198 -4.08 -4.91 12.89
N VAL A 199 -4.86 -5.25 13.92
CA VAL A 199 -5.37 -4.29 14.91
C VAL A 199 -4.23 -3.70 15.74
N ALA A 200 -3.30 -4.54 16.20
CA ALA A 200 -2.15 -4.15 17.01
C ALA A 200 -1.08 -3.40 16.21
N HIS A 201 -1.11 -3.46 14.87
CA HIS A 201 -0.17 -2.72 14.04
C HIS A 201 -0.37 -1.22 14.26
N LYS A 202 0.62 -0.59 14.90
CA LYS A 202 0.66 0.85 15.10
C LYS A 202 1.15 1.49 13.80
N PRO A 203 0.43 2.49 13.25
CA PRO A 203 0.99 3.29 12.18
C PRO A 203 2.30 3.93 12.68
N PRO A 204 3.27 4.23 11.79
CA PRO A 204 4.40 5.06 12.19
C PRO A 204 3.86 6.37 12.80
N PRO A 205 4.49 6.89 13.87
CA PRO A 205 4.03 8.13 14.48
C PRO A 205 3.94 9.20 13.39
N ARG A 206 2.82 9.92 13.37
CA ARG A 206 2.65 11.08 12.50
C ARG A 206 3.53 12.18 13.09
N GLN A 207 4.84 12.11 12.83
CA GLN A 207 5.69 13.29 12.94
C GLN A 207 5.19 14.25 11.86
N LEU A 208 4.38 15.21 12.26
CA LEU A 208 4.23 16.45 11.53
C LEU A 208 5.62 17.06 11.58
N ASP A 209 6.41 16.82 10.54
CA ASP A 209 7.73 17.41 10.43
C ASP A 209 7.49 18.92 10.31
N PRO A 210 7.83 19.73 11.33
CA PRO A 210 7.53 21.16 11.31
C PRO A 210 8.13 21.83 10.07
N ILE A 211 9.28 21.33 9.61
CA ILE A 211 9.95 21.75 8.38
C ILE A 211 9.09 21.50 7.14
N LEU A 212 8.31 20.42 7.09
CA LEU A 212 7.40 20.17 5.98
C LEU A 212 6.16 21.04 6.04
N LEU A 213 5.64 21.33 7.25
CA LEU A 213 4.57 22.32 7.41
C LEU A 213 5.04 23.69 6.93
N ASP A 214 6.24 24.12 7.32
CA ASP A 214 6.84 25.37 6.90
C ASP A 214 7.12 25.39 5.40
N ARG A 215 7.63 24.30 4.81
CA ARG A 215 7.79 24.19 3.35
C ARG A 215 6.46 24.19 2.61
N THR A 216 5.41 23.55 3.13
CA THR A 216 4.08 23.60 2.49
C THR A 216 3.47 24.98 2.59
N ARG A 217 3.64 25.69 3.71
CA ARG A 217 3.26 27.10 3.85
C ARG A 217 4.04 27.98 2.88
N TYR A 218 5.36 27.85 2.86
CA TYR A 218 6.22 28.58 1.95
C TYR A 218 5.84 28.32 0.49
N ALA A 219 5.66 27.05 0.09
CA ALA A 219 5.25 26.70 -1.26
C ALA A 219 3.84 27.19 -1.61
N ALA A 220 2.92 27.31 -0.64
CA ALA A 220 1.60 27.89 -0.86
C ALA A 220 1.65 29.41 -0.98
N GLU A 221 2.49 30.08 -0.18
CA GLU A 221 2.74 31.53 -0.23
C GLU A 221 3.48 31.95 -1.50
N HIS A 222 4.33 31.07 -2.04
CA HIS A 222 5.20 31.35 -3.20
C HIS A 222 4.81 30.51 -4.42
N ALA A 223 3.65 29.84 -4.40
CA ALA A 223 3.14 29.17 -5.59
C ALA A 223 2.94 30.23 -6.67
N PRO A 224 3.50 30.06 -7.89
CA PRO A 224 3.20 30.97 -8.98
C PRO A 224 1.68 31.00 -9.16
N PRO A 225 1.08 32.18 -9.44
CA PRO A 225 -0.34 32.28 -9.66
C PRO A 225 -0.74 31.25 -10.69
N ALA A 226 -1.78 30.47 -10.39
CA ALA A 226 -2.28 29.45 -11.31
C ALA A 226 -2.50 30.14 -12.66
N PHE A 227 -1.75 29.73 -13.68
CA PHE A 227 -1.90 30.27 -15.03
C PHE A 227 -3.38 30.14 -15.39
N ASP A 228 -4.05 31.28 -15.59
CA ASP A 228 -5.42 31.34 -16.09
C ASP A 228 -5.42 30.65 -17.45
N THR A 229 -5.86 29.40 -17.48
CA THR A 229 -6.17 28.70 -18.72
C THR A 229 -7.51 29.23 -19.19
N GLY A 230 -7.47 30.33 -19.94
CA GLY A 230 -8.58 30.81 -20.77
C GLY A 230 -8.89 29.87 -21.93
#